data_AF-A0A926H430-F1
#
_entry.id   AF-A0A926H430-F1
#
_cell.length_a   1.000
_cell.length_b   1.000
_cell.length_c   1.000
_cell.angle_alpha   90.00
_cell.angle_beta   90.00
_cell.angle_gamma   90.00
#
_symmetry.space_group_name_H-M   'P 1'
#
loop_
_entity.id
_entity.type
_entity.pdbx_description
1 polymer ?
#
loop_
_entity_poly.entity_id
_entity_poly.type
_entity_poly.pdbx_seq_one_letter_code
_entity_poly.pdbx_strand_id
1 'polypeptide(L)' 'MQLLNRPYRFLFLVIAACIGQGCTTVRPYQRAYLNDERMQLGQRPIDNPDENTHAYREGSLGGGGGKASGGCGCN' A
#
# COMPACT_ATOMS: atom_id res chain seq x y z
N MET A 1 -33.04 22.47 -12.21
CA MET A 1 -32.08 21.35 -12.04
C MET A 1 -30.61 21.72 -12.34
N GLN A 2 -30.26 22.91 -12.87
CA GLN A 2 -28.86 23.26 -13.20
C GLN A 2 -28.05 23.90 -12.04
N LEU A 3 -28.71 24.35 -10.96
CA LEU A 3 -28.05 25.06 -9.85
C LEU A 3 -27.38 24.15 -8.82
N LEU A 4 -27.83 22.89 -8.66
CA LEU A 4 -27.22 21.92 -7.73
C LEU A 4 -25.84 21.42 -8.23
N ASN A 5 -25.57 21.54 -9.53
CA ASN A 5 -24.34 21.07 -10.15
C ASN A 5 -23.15 22.04 -9.98
N ARG A 6 -23.40 23.34 -9.72
CA ARG A 6 -22.33 24.33 -9.45
C ARG A 6 -21.59 24.09 -8.13
N PRO A 7 -22.26 23.88 -6.97
CA PRO A 7 -21.56 23.57 -5.72
C PRO A 7 -20.91 22.19 -5.76
N TYR A 8 -21.53 21.19 -6.40
CA TYR A 8 -20.94 19.86 -6.54
C TYR A 8 -19.67 19.86 -7.40
N ARG A 9 -19.62 20.68 -8.47
CA ARG A 9 -18.41 20.86 -9.28
C ARG A 9 -17.27 21.53 -8.50
N PHE A 10 -17.59 22.50 -7.63
CA PHE A 10 -16.59 23.10 -6.75
C PHE A 10 -16.11 22.12 -5.67
N LEU A 11 -17.03 21.39 -5.06
CA LEU A 11 -16.73 20.34 -4.08
C LEU A 11 -15.82 19.25 -4.68
N PHE A 12 -16.11 18.79 -5.89
CA PHE A 12 -15.27 17.81 -6.60
C PHE A 12 -13.83 18.32 -6.83
N LEU A 13 -13.66 19.59 -7.20
CA LEU A 13 -12.35 20.20 -7.39
C LEU A 13 -11.55 20.30 -6.08
N VAL A 14 -12.21 20.64 -4.98
CA VAL A 14 -11.58 20.67 -3.65
C VAL A 14 -11.13 19.27 -3.22
N ILE A 15 -11.99 18.27 -3.40
CA ILE A 15 -11.66 16.87 -3.07
C ILE A 15 -10.47 16.38 -3.91
N ALA A 16 -10.45 16.66 -5.21
CA ALA A 16 -9.36 16.29 -6.10
C ALA A 16 -8.01 16.93 -5.69
N ALA A 17 -8.01 18.20 -5.26
CA ALA A 17 -6.81 18.90 -4.82
C ALA A 17 -6.22 18.33 -3.50
N CYS A 18 -7.07 17.81 -2.61
CA CYS A 18 -6.63 17.19 -1.35
C CYS A 18 -5.89 15.85 -1.56
N ILE A 19 -6.29 15.06 -2.57
CA ILE A 19 -5.70 13.73 -2.83
C ILE A 19 -4.25 13.84 -3.34
N GLY A 20 -3.89 14.94 -3.99
CA GLY A 20 -2.56 15.13 -4.60
C GLY A 20 -1.43 15.54 -3.63
N GLN A 21 -1.72 15.85 -2.38
CA GLN A 21 -0.74 16.45 -1.44
C GLN A 21 0.38 15.48 -0.98
N GLY A 22 0.28 14.18 -1.26
CA GLY A 22 1.25 13.17 -0.80
C GLY A 22 2.50 12.99 -1.66
N CYS A 23 2.55 13.58 -2.87
CA CYS A 23 3.68 13.38 -3.78
C CYS A 23 4.84 14.32 -3.43
N THR A 24 5.95 13.77 -2.92
CA THR A 24 7.16 14.54 -2.58
C THR A 24 8.38 13.92 -3.25
N THR A 25 9.36 14.76 -3.59
CA THR A 25 10.60 14.30 -4.21
C THR A 25 11.59 13.82 -3.15
N VAL A 26 12.06 12.58 -3.29
CA VAL A 26 13.02 11.97 -2.36
C VAL A 26 14.45 12.29 -2.78
N ARG A 27 15.29 12.68 -1.82
CA ARG A 27 16.69 13.03 -2.07
C ARG A 27 17.48 11.79 -2.52
N PRO A 28 18.47 11.89 -3.42
CA PRO A 28 19.14 10.72 -4.00
C PRO A 28 19.70 9.74 -2.96
N TYR A 29 20.26 10.24 -1.86
CA TYR A 29 20.84 9.41 -0.79
C TYR A 29 19.79 8.67 0.05
N GLN A 30 18.55 9.16 0.11
CA GLN A 30 17.46 8.45 0.82
C GLN A 30 16.94 7.26 0.01
N ARG A 31 17.24 7.20 -1.29
CA ARG A 31 16.80 6.10 -2.17
C ARG A 31 17.45 4.76 -1.81
N ALA A 32 18.59 4.76 -1.12
CA ALA A 32 19.21 3.53 -0.62
C ALA A 32 18.32 2.82 0.42
N TYR A 33 17.64 3.57 1.29
CA TYR A 33 16.72 3.00 2.27
C TYR A 33 15.38 2.57 1.64
N LEU A 34 14.92 3.30 0.61
CA LEU A 34 13.71 2.93 -0.13
C LEU A 34 13.90 1.67 -1.00
N ASN A 35 15.13 1.39 -1.45
CA ASN A 35 15.48 0.20 -2.23
C ASN A 35 16.23 -0.81 -1.37
N ASP A 36 15.86 -0.95 -0.10
CA ASP A 36 16.39 -2.00 0.76
C ASP A 36 15.99 -3.37 0.19
N GLU A 37 16.92 -4.32 0.16
CA GLU A 37 16.68 -5.68 -0.31
C GLU A 37 15.56 -6.39 0.47
N ARG A 38 15.36 -6.03 1.75
CA ARG A 38 14.25 -6.55 2.58
C ARG A 38 12.88 -6.02 2.18
N MET A 39 12.82 -4.92 1.42
CA MET A 39 11.56 -4.37 0.90
C MET A 39 11.22 -4.89 -0.51
N GLN A 40 12.06 -5.76 -1.08
CA GLN A 40 11.73 -6.41 -2.35
C GLN A 40 10.51 -7.32 -2.18
N LEU A 41 9.61 -7.27 -3.17
CA LEU A 41 8.42 -8.11 -3.22
C LEU A 41 8.83 -9.58 -3.37
N GLY A 42 8.61 -10.38 -2.32
CA GLY A 42 8.89 -11.80 -2.33
C GLY A 42 9.37 -12.31 -0.98
N GLN A 43 9.05 -13.56 -0.65
CA GLN A 43 9.52 -14.20 0.58
C GLN A 43 10.90 -14.79 0.34
N ARG A 44 11.86 -14.49 1.23
CA ARG A 44 13.12 -15.22 1.27
C ARG A 44 12.88 -16.52 2.04
N PRO A 45 13.55 -17.63 1.69
CA PRO A 45 13.34 -18.92 2.36
C PRO A 45 13.59 -18.87 3.88
N ILE A 46 14.41 -17.92 4.34
CA ILE A 46 14.76 -17.72 5.75
C ILE A 46 13.63 -17.06 6.57
N ASP A 47 12.68 -16.38 5.92
CA ASP A 47 11.60 -15.63 6.60
C ASP A 47 10.32 -16.49 6.80
N ASN A 48 10.28 -17.69 6.21
CA ASN A 48 9.19 -18.65 6.34
C ASN A 48 8.76 -18.98 7.80
N PRO A 49 9.67 -19.24 8.76
CA PRO A 49 9.24 -19.56 10.12
C PRO A 49 8.52 -18.37 10.79
N ASP A 50 8.99 -17.14 10.56
CA ASP A 50 8.41 -15.94 11.15
C ASP A 50 7.02 -15.65 10.55
N GLU A 51 6.90 -15.70 9.21
CA GLU A 51 5.61 -15.57 8.50
C GLU A 51 4.59 -16.63 8.94
N ASN A 52 5.03 -17.88 9.18
CA ASN A 52 4.13 -18.91 9.69
C ASN A 52 3.57 -18.55 11.07
N THR A 53 4.37 -17.93 11.96
CA THR A 53 3.85 -17.49 13.27
C THR A 53 2.82 -16.37 13.13
N HIS A 54 3.03 -15.43 12.20
CA HIS A 54 2.06 -14.37 11.90
C HIS A 54 0.80 -14.94 11.27
N ALA A 55 0.92 -15.90 10.35
CA ALA A 55 -0.22 -16.60 9.75
C ALA A 55 -1.06 -17.34 10.79
N TYR A 56 -0.45 -18.04 11.74
CA TYR A 56 -1.18 -18.73 12.80
C TYR A 56 -1.87 -17.76 13.78
N ARG A 57 -1.29 -16.58 14.04
CA ARG A 57 -1.81 -15.63 15.04
C ARG A 57 -2.81 -14.63 14.46
N GLU A 58 -2.58 -14.18 13.23
CA GLU A 58 -3.30 -13.08 12.59
C GLU A 58 -4.12 -13.53 11.39
N GLY A 59 -3.97 -14.79 10.94
CA GLY A 59 -4.62 -15.29 9.72
C GLY A 59 -4.18 -14.53 8.47
N SER A 60 -3.07 -13.79 8.54
CA SER A 60 -2.54 -12.95 7.48
C SER A 60 -1.21 -13.52 7.01
N LEU A 61 -0.97 -13.46 5.70
CA LEU A 61 0.32 -13.71 5.10
C LEU A 61 0.77 -12.41 4.43
N GLY A 62 2.01 -12.00 4.67
CA GLY A 62 2.57 -10.77 4.13
C GLY A 62 2.58 -10.76 2.59
N GLY A 63 2.81 -9.58 2.01
CA GLY A 63 2.82 -9.36 0.56
C GLY A 63 4.00 -9.99 -0.16
N GLY A 64 4.03 -11.32 -0.29
CA GLY A 64 5.03 -12.06 -1.05
C GLY A 64 4.43 -13.03 -2.05
N GLY A 65 4.36 -12.64 -3.33
CA GLY A 65 4.30 -13.42 -4.60
C GLY A 65 3.50 -14.74 -4.75
N GLY A 66 2.90 -15.26 -3.69
CA GLY A 66 2.21 -16.53 -3.62
C GLY A 66 0.70 -16.34 -3.70
N LYS A 67 0.01 -17.42 -4.05
CA LYS A 67 -1.47 -17.48 -4.11
C LYS A 67 -2.18 -17.08 -2.80
N ALA A 68 -1.47 -17.05 -1.68
CA ALA A 68 -1.99 -16.68 -0.37
C ALA A 68 -1.51 -15.29 0.14
N SER A 69 -0.74 -14.53 -0.64
CA SER A 69 -0.03 -13.32 -0.19
C SER A 69 -0.75 -12.00 -0.46
N GLY A 70 -2.07 -12.05 -0.68
CA GLY A 70 -2.92 -10.89 -0.84
C GLY A 70 -3.86 -10.81 0.35
N GLY A 71 -3.80 -9.71 1.11
CA GLY A 71 -4.72 -9.48 2.23
C GLY A 71 -6.19 -9.63 1.85
N CYS A 72 -7.00 -9.94 2.88
CA CYS A 72 -8.34 -10.55 2.81
C CYS A 72 -8.32 -11.99 2.26
N GLY A 73 -7.44 -12.82 2.83
CA GLY A 73 -7.45 -14.28 2.65
C GLY A 73 -8.65 -14.93 3.33
N CYS A 74 -9.86 -14.65 2.85
CA CYS A 74 -10.99 -15.55 3.06
C CYS A 74 -10.66 -16.85 2.33
N ASN A 75 -10.37 -17.90 3.09
CA ASN A 75 -10.45 -19.28 2.60
C ASN A 75 -11.90 -19.59 2.22
#